data_AF-A0A2V7P4G5-F1
#
_entry.id   AF-A0A2V7P4G5-F1
#
_cell.length_a   1.000
_cell.length_b   1.000
_cell.length_c   1.000
_cell.angle_alpha   90.00
_cell.angle_beta   90.00
_cell.angle_gamma   90.00
#
_symmetry.space_group_name_H-M   'P 1'
#
loop_
_entity.id
_entity.type
_entity.pdbx_description
1 polymer ?
#
loop_
_entity_poly.entity_id
_entity_poly.type
_entity_poly.pdbx_seq_one_letter_code
_entity_poly.pdbx_strand_id
1 'polypeptide(L)'
;MPPPRVSASAVAVLWVVALARCAGDRSRPTCGIAQLVGPAMVQQRMTNVVYLLTDAPRGLPGSLPARVVGQAQQGEVLVAYDKTQLLMGYQGPAFPASPGGYGVLVVDDSTQRAEGVILYEPEAPKSLPQLGAVTGTDRSVPLFGVRVDWGGVSNPRCPLLGPAPVTR
;
A
#
# COMPACT_ATOMS: atom_id res chain seq x y z
N MET A 1 -13.94 -4.21 65.94
CA MET A 1 -14.01 -3.96 64.48
C MET A 1 -12.61 -4.16 63.89
N PRO A 2 -12.36 -5.26 63.16
CA PRO A 2 -11.11 -5.46 62.42
C PRO A 2 -11.19 -4.83 61.01
N PRO A 3 -10.07 -4.36 60.42
CA PRO A 3 -10.05 -3.86 59.04
C PRO A 3 -10.06 -5.01 58.01
N PRO A 4 -10.64 -4.81 56.81
CA PRO A 4 -10.65 -5.82 55.76
C PRO A 4 -9.25 -6.00 55.16
N ARG A 5 -8.78 -7.25 55.12
CA ARG A 5 -7.56 -7.65 54.40
C ARG A 5 -7.86 -7.69 52.90
N VAL A 6 -7.34 -6.72 52.16
CA VAL A 6 -7.41 -6.72 50.70
C VAL A 6 -6.42 -7.76 50.18
N SER A 7 -6.95 -8.82 49.56
CA SER A 7 -6.17 -9.91 48.98
C SER A 7 -5.41 -9.41 47.75
N ALA A 8 -4.07 -9.46 47.80
CA ALA A 8 -3.16 -9.05 46.73
C ALA A 8 -3.35 -9.83 45.41
N SER A 9 -4.13 -10.91 45.42
CA SER A 9 -4.35 -11.77 44.24
C SER A 9 -5.30 -11.17 43.19
N ALA A 10 -6.16 -10.21 43.56
CA ALA A 10 -7.12 -9.64 42.61
C ALA A 10 -6.51 -8.58 41.68
N VAL A 11 -5.41 -7.95 42.09
CA VAL A 11 -4.76 -6.86 41.33
C VAL A 11 -3.93 -7.42 40.17
N ALA A 12 -3.33 -8.60 40.31
CA ALA A 12 -2.48 -9.20 39.29
C ALA A 12 -3.25 -9.64 38.03
N VAL A 13 -4.50 -10.08 38.18
CA VAL A 13 -5.30 -10.58 37.04
C VAL A 13 -5.78 -9.42 36.15
N LEU A 14 -6.01 -8.23 36.71
CA LEU A 14 -6.51 -7.09 35.94
C LEU A 14 -5.44 -6.48 35.01
N TRP A 15 -4.16 -6.59 35.38
CA TRP A 15 -3.05 -6.06 34.57
C TRP A 15 -2.72 -6.93 33.34
N VAL A 16 -2.94 -8.24 33.40
CA VAL A 16 -2.69 -9.14 32.26
C VAL A 16 -3.72 -8.94 31.14
N VAL A 17 -4.97 -8.63 31.49
CA VAL A 17 -6.04 -8.40 30.50
C VAL A 17 -5.86 -7.07 29.73
N ALA A 18 -5.22 -6.08 30.35
CA ALA A 18 -4.98 -4.78 29.71
C ALA A 18 -3.93 -4.86 28.58
N LEU A 19 -2.94 -5.75 28.67
CA LEU A 19 -1.90 -5.89 27.65
C LEU A 19 -2.35 -6.68 26.40
N ALA A 20 -3.45 -7.43 26.48
CA ALA A 20 -3.99 -8.18 25.34
C ALA A 20 -4.80 -7.31 24.36
N ARG A 21 -5.14 -6.06 24.71
CA ARG A 21 -5.98 -5.17 23.90
C ARG A 21 -5.20 -4.27 22.92
N CYS A 22 -3.87 -4.29 22.97
CA CYS A 22 -3.00 -3.61 21.99
C CYS A 22 -2.45 -4.54 20.91
N ALA A 23 -2.89 -5.80 20.85
CA ALA A 23 -2.54 -6.72 19.77
C ALA A 23 -3.58 -6.61 18.65
N GLY A 24 -3.65 -5.44 18.00
CA GLY A 24 -4.50 -5.25 16.84
C GLY A 24 -4.03 -6.14 15.69
N ASP A 25 -4.76 -7.22 15.42
CA ASP A 25 -5.02 -7.91 14.14
C ASP A 25 -3.94 -7.93 13.01
N ARG A 26 -2.65 -7.80 13.32
CA ARG A 26 -1.58 -7.54 12.32
C ARG A 26 -0.38 -8.47 12.35
N SER A 27 -0.42 -9.59 13.07
CA SER A 27 0.70 -10.54 13.10
C SER A 27 0.25 -11.96 12.84
N ARG A 28 -0.31 -12.21 11.64
CA ARG A 28 -0.21 -13.56 11.06
C ARG A 28 1.07 -13.59 10.23
N PRO A 29 2.03 -14.49 10.51
CA PRO A 29 3.30 -14.54 9.78
C PRO A 29 3.10 -14.69 8.26
N THR A 30 2.00 -15.30 7.85
CA THR A 30 1.58 -15.42 6.45
C THR A 30 1.30 -14.08 5.77
N CYS A 31 0.75 -13.09 6.48
CA CYS A 31 0.50 -11.77 5.89
C CYS A 31 1.79 -10.97 5.71
N GLY A 32 2.77 -11.14 6.61
CA GLY A 32 4.10 -10.52 6.43
C GLY A 32 4.79 -10.99 5.15
N ILE A 33 4.72 -12.29 4.85
CA ILE A 33 5.29 -12.85 3.61
C ILE A 33 4.51 -12.36 2.39
N ALA A 34 3.17 -12.41 2.42
CA ALA A 34 2.34 -11.92 1.32
C ALA A 34 2.61 -10.44 0.98
N GLN A 35 2.86 -9.64 2.01
CA GLN A 35 3.22 -8.22 1.88
C GLN A 35 4.56 -7.97 1.18
N LEU A 36 5.45 -8.96 1.09
CA LEU A 36 6.72 -8.89 0.37
C LEU A 36 6.64 -9.52 -1.03
N VAL A 37 5.91 -10.63 -1.16
CA VAL A 37 5.78 -11.36 -2.42
C VAL A 37 4.99 -10.56 -3.45
N GLY A 38 3.88 -9.93 -3.06
CA GLY A 38 3.03 -9.17 -3.98
C GLY A 38 3.79 -8.06 -4.73
N PRO A 39 4.51 -7.14 -4.06
CA PRO A 39 5.29 -6.10 -4.74
C PRO A 39 6.38 -6.69 -5.64
N ALA A 40 7.05 -7.76 -5.23
CA ALA A 40 8.05 -8.43 -6.06
C ALA A 40 7.45 -9.02 -7.35
N MET A 41 6.24 -9.59 -7.28
CA MET A 41 5.52 -10.08 -8.47
C MET A 41 5.14 -8.94 -9.42
N VAL A 42 4.74 -7.78 -8.88
CA VAL A 42 4.48 -6.57 -9.68
C VAL A 42 5.76 -6.10 -10.36
N GLN A 43 6.88 -5.99 -9.64
CA GLN A 43 8.17 -5.63 -10.23
C GLN A 43 8.60 -6.63 -11.30
N GLN A 44 8.39 -7.94 -11.09
CA GLN A 44 8.70 -8.97 -12.07
C GLN A 44 7.88 -8.78 -13.35
N ARG A 45 6.60 -8.41 -13.25
CA ARG A 45 5.75 -8.11 -14.43
C ARG A 45 6.26 -6.92 -15.23
N MET A 46 6.82 -5.92 -14.56
CA MET A 46 7.37 -4.73 -15.23
C MET A 46 8.58 -5.03 -16.13
N THR A 47 9.22 -6.20 -15.99
CA THR A 47 10.34 -6.62 -16.86
C THR A 47 9.88 -6.99 -18.28
N ASN A 48 8.58 -7.19 -18.50
CA ASN A 48 8.00 -7.50 -19.80
C ASN A 48 7.14 -6.33 -20.30
N VAL A 49 7.56 -5.74 -21.42
CA VAL A 49 6.99 -4.53 -22.00
C VAL A 49 5.51 -4.64 -22.38
N VAL A 50 5.00 -5.86 -22.64
CA VAL A 50 3.60 -6.09 -23.03
C VAL A 50 2.63 -5.79 -21.88
N TYR A 51 3.10 -5.89 -20.63
CA TYR A 51 2.28 -5.58 -19.45
C TYR A 51 2.38 -4.13 -19.02
N LEU A 52 3.30 -3.34 -19.59
CA LEU A 52 3.45 -1.94 -19.23
C LEU A 52 2.31 -1.10 -19.83
N LEU A 53 1.85 -0.13 -19.04
CA LEU A 53 0.96 0.91 -19.53
C LEU A 53 1.82 1.99 -20.20
N THR A 54 1.52 2.32 -21.45
CA THR A 54 2.16 3.42 -22.19
C THR A 54 1.42 4.74 -22.02
N ASP A 55 0.13 4.66 -21.74
CA ASP A 55 -0.77 5.81 -21.61
C ASP A 55 -1.49 5.77 -20.28
N ALA A 56 -1.71 6.94 -19.69
CA ALA A 56 -2.44 7.08 -18.45
C ALA A 56 -3.90 6.64 -18.63
N PRO A 57 -4.38 5.66 -17.84
CA PRO A 57 -5.81 5.31 -17.84
C PRO A 57 -6.65 6.55 -17.51
N ARG A 58 -7.76 6.72 -18.21
CA ARG A 58 -8.74 7.80 -17.95
C ARG A 58 -9.85 7.30 -17.04
N GLY A 59 -10.53 8.23 -16.36
CA GLY A 59 -11.70 7.90 -15.55
C GLY A 59 -11.38 7.15 -14.26
N LEU A 60 -10.14 7.24 -13.78
CA LEU A 60 -9.78 6.75 -12.45
C LEU A 60 -10.61 7.45 -11.36
N PRO A 61 -10.91 6.76 -10.24
CA PRO A 61 -11.58 7.37 -9.09
C PRO A 61 -10.74 8.51 -8.50
N GLY A 62 -11.39 9.43 -7.79
CA GLY A 62 -10.74 10.62 -7.21
C GLY A 62 -9.65 10.31 -6.17
N SER A 63 -9.68 9.11 -5.58
CA SER A 63 -8.57 8.57 -4.81
C SER A 63 -8.40 7.07 -5.07
N LEU A 64 -7.18 6.58 -4.85
CA LEU A 64 -6.82 5.17 -4.92
C LEU A 64 -6.02 4.78 -3.68
N PRO A 65 -6.15 3.53 -3.19
CA PRO A 65 -5.31 3.08 -2.09
C PRO A 65 -3.85 3.04 -2.55
N ALA A 66 -2.96 3.34 -1.60
CA ALA A 66 -1.54 3.40 -1.87
C ALA A 66 -0.75 2.71 -0.76
N ARG A 67 0.37 2.11 -1.15
CA ARG A 67 1.28 1.46 -0.21
C ARG A 67 2.73 1.77 -0.55
N VAL A 68 3.52 1.99 0.49
CA VAL A 68 4.98 2.06 0.37
C VAL A 68 5.59 0.74 0.80
N VAL A 69 6.45 0.17 -0.05
CA VAL A 69 7.11 -1.11 0.24
C VAL A 69 8.02 -0.96 1.46
N GLY A 70 8.04 -1.96 2.33
CA GLY A 70 8.78 -1.91 3.60
C GLY A 70 8.05 -1.15 4.71
N GLN A 71 6.97 -0.43 4.40
CA GLN A 71 6.15 0.28 5.38
C GLN A 71 4.91 -0.53 5.74
N ALA A 72 4.59 -0.56 7.04
CA ALA A 72 3.39 -1.24 7.55
C ALA A 72 2.12 -0.38 7.40
N GLN A 73 2.28 0.94 7.33
CA GLN A 73 1.18 1.88 7.19
C GLN A 73 0.81 2.04 5.71
N GLN A 74 -0.49 2.09 5.44
CA GLN A 74 -1.05 2.39 4.14
C GLN A 74 -1.41 3.86 4.04
N GLY A 75 -1.48 4.35 2.82
CA GLY A 75 -1.99 5.66 2.50
C GLY A 75 -2.97 5.57 1.34
N GLU A 76 -3.25 6.72 0.77
CA GLU A 76 -3.99 6.84 -0.47
C GLU A 76 -3.26 7.82 -1.38
N VAL A 77 -3.62 7.81 -2.66
CA VAL A 77 -3.24 8.85 -3.60
C VAL A 77 -4.49 9.55 -4.10
N LEU A 78 -4.49 10.88 -4.06
CA LEU A 78 -5.50 11.70 -4.73
C LEU A 78 -5.15 11.77 -6.21
N VAL A 79 -6.12 11.46 -7.06
CA VAL A 79 -5.90 11.37 -8.51
C VAL A 79 -6.29 12.67 -9.18
N ALA A 80 -5.35 13.24 -9.92
CA ALA A 80 -5.55 14.37 -10.80
C ALA A 80 -4.85 14.11 -12.15
N TYR A 81 -5.12 14.99 -13.11
CA TYR A 81 -4.50 14.93 -14.43
C TYR A 81 -3.97 16.31 -14.79
N ASP A 82 -2.78 16.34 -15.39
CA ASP A 82 -2.32 17.47 -16.19
C ASP A 82 -2.26 17.03 -17.64
N LYS A 83 -3.19 17.56 -18.45
CA LYS A 83 -3.44 17.15 -19.85
C LYS A 83 -3.67 15.63 -19.98
N THR A 84 -2.62 14.88 -20.28
CA THR A 84 -2.61 13.42 -20.47
C THR A 84 -1.81 12.68 -19.42
N GLN A 85 -1.10 13.38 -18.54
CA GLN A 85 -0.28 12.78 -17.49
C GLN A 85 -1.05 12.69 -16.16
N LEU A 86 -0.77 11.65 -15.39
CA LEU A 86 -1.31 11.46 -14.06
C LEU A 86 -0.51 12.27 -13.04
N LEU A 87 -1.21 13.11 -12.29
CA LEU A 87 -0.68 13.79 -11.12
C LEU A 87 -1.35 13.18 -9.89
N MET A 88 -0.56 12.52 -9.04
CA MET A 88 -1.08 11.85 -7.87
C MET A 88 -0.52 12.48 -6.60
N GLY A 89 -1.37 12.90 -5.67
CA GLY A 89 -0.96 13.42 -4.36
C GLY A 89 -1.01 12.33 -3.30
N TYR A 90 0.14 11.91 -2.76
CA TYR A 90 0.17 10.90 -1.70
C TYR A 90 -0.30 11.50 -0.36
N GLN A 91 -1.26 10.82 0.25
CA GLN A 91 -1.79 11.11 1.58
C GLN A 91 -1.45 9.93 2.48
N GLY A 92 -0.41 10.10 3.30
CA GLY A 92 0.01 9.08 4.24
C GLY A 92 1.32 9.44 4.94
N PRO A 93 1.64 8.75 6.04
CA PRO A 93 2.77 9.10 6.91
C PRO A 93 4.14 8.73 6.33
N ALA A 94 4.21 7.91 5.28
CA ALA A 94 5.43 7.22 4.88
C ALA A 94 5.73 7.33 3.37
N PHE A 95 5.82 8.55 2.82
CA PHE A 95 6.24 8.73 1.43
C PHE A 95 7.74 8.39 1.27
N PRO A 96 8.20 7.79 0.13
CA PRO A 96 9.60 7.43 -0.05
C PRO A 96 10.56 8.59 0.22
N ALA A 97 11.48 8.38 1.16
CA ALA A 97 12.47 9.39 1.56
C ALA A 97 13.73 9.39 0.69
N SER A 98 13.91 8.37 -0.16
CA SER A 98 15.00 8.30 -1.14
C SER A 98 14.63 9.07 -2.41
N PRO A 99 15.57 9.79 -3.05
CA PRO A 99 15.31 10.49 -4.31
C PRO A 99 15.18 9.56 -5.52
N GLY A 100 15.55 8.28 -5.39
CA GLY A 100 15.46 7.29 -6.47
C GLY A 100 14.13 6.54 -6.54
N GLY A 101 13.26 6.69 -5.54
CA GLY A 101 12.01 5.94 -5.48
C GLY A 101 11.07 6.20 -6.67
N TYR A 102 10.08 5.33 -6.83
CA TYR A 102 9.09 5.43 -7.90
C TYR A 102 7.74 4.82 -7.50
N GLY A 103 6.67 5.30 -8.13
CA GLY A 103 5.33 4.77 -8.00
C GLY A 103 4.97 3.84 -9.16
N VAL A 104 4.12 2.86 -8.89
CA VAL A 104 3.55 1.96 -9.89
C VAL A 104 2.04 1.92 -9.71
N LEU A 105 1.30 2.41 -10.70
CA LEU A 105 -0.14 2.18 -10.84
C LEU A 105 -0.37 0.74 -11.27
N VAL A 106 -1.06 -0.02 -10.43
CA VAL A 106 -1.41 -1.41 -10.70
C VAL A 106 -2.83 -1.47 -11.26
N VAL A 107 -2.95 -2.06 -12.45
CA VAL A 107 -4.24 -2.31 -13.10
C VAL A 107 -4.46 -3.80 -13.19
N ASP A 108 -5.63 -4.26 -12.77
CA ASP A 108 -6.05 -5.64 -12.95
C ASP A 108 -6.31 -5.92 -14.44
N ASP A 109 -5.63 -6.91 -15.00
CA ASP A 109 -5.75 -7.27 -16.41
C ASP A 109 -7.13 -7.83 -16.77
N SER A 110 -7.80 -8.48 -15.81
CA SER A 110 -9.09 -9.14 -16.01
C SER A 110 -10.25 -8.15 -16.02
N THR A 111 -10.25 -7.18 -15.09
CA THR A 111 -11.33 -6.18 -14.98
C THR A 111 -10.99 -4.82 -15.59
N GLN A 112 -9.73 -4.59 -15.97
CA GLN A 112 -9.21 -3.30 -16.43
C GLN A 112 -9.36 -2.18 -15.39
N ARG A 113 -9.51 -2.53 -14.10
CA ARG A 113 -9.65 -1.56 -13.00
C ARG A 113 -8.30 -1.24 -12.39
N ALA A 114 -8.11 0.03 -12.01
CA ALA A 114 -6.97 0.41 -11.19
C ALA A 114 -7.19 -0.07 -9.75
N GLU A 115 -6.27 -0.90 -9.28
CA GLU A 115 -6.30 -1.46 -7.93
C GLU A 115 -5.67 -0.50 -6.93
N GLY A 116 -4.63 0.24 -7.35
CA GLY A 116 -4.02 1.30 -6.58
C GLY A 116 -2.55 1.51 -6.93
N VAL A 117 -1.81 2.16 -6.03
CA VAL A 117 -0.41 2.54 -6.26
C VAL A 117 0.53 1.88 -5.27
N ILE A 118 1.61 1.29 -5.78
CA ILE A 118 2.72 0.78 -4.96
C ILE A 118 3.93 1.68 -5.17
N LEU A 119 4.47 2.20 -4.07
CA LEU A 119 5.65 3.05 -4.02
C LEU A 119 6.87 2.22 -3.59
N TYR A 120 7.91 2.26 -4.40
CA TYR A 120 9.18 1.59 -4.18
C TYR A 120 10.26 2.62 -3.85
N GLU A 121 11.16 2.31 -2.93
CA GLU A 121 12.32 3.13 -2.59
C GLU A 121 13.59 2.92 -3.47
N PRO A 122 13.88 1.74 -4.04
CA PRO A 122 15.03 1.60 -4.93
C PRO A 122 14.84 2.40 -6.22
N GLU A 123 15.95 2.66 -6.92
CA GLU A 123 15.93 3.40 -8.19
C GLU A 123 15.03 2.72 -9.22
N ALA A 124 14.23 3.52 -9.93
CA ALA A 124 13.39 3.02 -11.01
C ALA A 124 14.21 2.32 -12.10
N PRO A 125 13.70 1.20 -12.66
CA PRO A 125 14.27 0.64 -13.87
C PRO A 125 14.31 1.69 -14.98
N LYS A 126 15.45 1.75 -15.70
CA LYS A 126 15.61 2.69 -16.82
C LYS A 126 14.62 2.34 -17.93
N SER A 127 14.19 3.35 -18.70
CA SER A 127 13.39 3.22 -19.93
C SER A 127 11.93 2.76 -19.80
N LEU A 128 11.34 2.82 -18.61
CA LEU A 128 9.90 2.55 -18.45
C LEU A 128 9.04 3.74 -18.95
N PRO A 129 7.89 3.49 -19.60
CA PRO A 129 6.97 4.56 -20.00
C PRO A 129 6.39 5.27 -18.78
N GLN A 130 6.75 6.53 -18.60
CA GLN A 130 6.27 7.33 -17.48
C GLN A 130 4.84 7.82 -17.75
N LEU A 131 3.92 7.49 -16.85
CA LEU A 131 2.52 7.93 -16.90
C LEU A 131 2.31 9.31 -16.25
N GLY A 132 3.24 9.71 -15.37
CA GLY A 132 3.17 10.97 -14.64
C GLY A 132 4.00 10.94 -13.38
N ALA A 133 3.47 11.42 -12.26
CA ALA A 133 4.21 11.48 -11.00
C ALA A 133 3.31 11.32 -9.77
N VAL A 134 3.92 10.84 -8.67
CA VAL A 134 3.32 10.83 -7.33
C VAL A 134 4.08 11.84 -6.47
N THR A 135 3.36 12.80 -5.90
CA THR A 135 3.91 13.89 -5.09
C THR A 135 3.53 13.68 -3.63
N GLY A 136 4.54 13.60 -2.77
CA GLY A 136 4.38 13.70 -1.32
C GLY A 136 4.50 15.16 -0.86
N THR A 137 4.77 15.37 0.42
CA THR A 137 4.88 16.73 1.00
C THR A 137 6.02 17.54 0.39
N ASP A 138 7.22 16.96 0.30
CA ASP A 138 8.43 17.72 -0.02
C ASP A 138 9.04 17.37 -1.38
N ARG A 139 8.50 16.37 -2.08
CA ARG A 139 9.10 15.82 -3.30
C ARG A 139 8.12 15.03 -4.15
N SER A 140 8.54 14.74 -5.37
CA SER A 140 7.79 13.93 -6.33
C SER A 140 8.65 12.77 -6.86
N VAL A 141 8.01 11.64 -7.15
CA VAL A 141 8.62 10.46 -7.77
C VAL A 141 7.90 10.12 -9.06
N PRO A 142 8.57 9.55 -10.08
CA PRO A 142 7.91 9.17 -11.31
C PRO A 142 6.87 8.08 -11.07
N LEU A 143 5.77 8.14 -11.81
CA LEU A 143 4.71 7.13 -11.82
C LEU A 143 4.78 6.33 -13.12
N PHE A 144 4.86 5.01 -12.98
CA PHE A 144 4.74 4.04 -14.07
C PHE A 144 3.44 3.26 -13.92
N GLY A 145 3.09 2.45 -14.90
CA GLY A 145 1.91 1.59 -14.80
C GLY A 145 2.14 0.20 -15.35
N VAL A 146 1.48 -0.78 -14.74
CA VAL A 146 1.58 -2.18 -15.12
C VAL A 146 0.24 -2.89 -14.97
N ARG A 147 -0.01 -3.82 -15.87
CA ARG A 147 -1.14 -4.75 -15.84
C ARG A 147 -0.72 -6.05 -15.17
N VAL A 148 -1.52 -6.53 -14.24
CA VAL A 148 -1.28 -7.79 -13.53
C VAL A 148 -2.57 -8.56 -13.37
N ASP A 149 -2.48 -9.88 -13.26
CA ASP A 149 -3.56 -10.68 -12.66
C ASP A 149 -3.59 -10.37 -11.17
N TRP A 150 -4.57 -9.55 -10.75
CA TRP A 150 -4.63 -9.07 -9.38
C TRP A 150 -4.91 -10.19 -8.37
N GLY A 151 -5.70 -11.19 -8.76
CA GLY A 151 -6.01 -12.35 -7.91
C GLY A 151 -4.77 -13.19 -7.61
N GLY A 152 -3.81 -13.22 -8.54
CA GLY A 152 -2.50 -13.86 -8.34
C GLY A 152 -1.51 -13.03 -7.52
N VAL A 153 -1.68 -11.69 -7.45
CA VAL A 153 -0.76 -10.77 -6.77
C VAL A 153 -1.22 -10.42 -5.35
N SER A 154 -2.51 -10.25 -5.13
CA SER A 154 -3.10 -9.82 -3.85
C SER A 154 -3.90 -10.95 -3.22
N ASN A 155 -3.55 -11.32 -1.99
CA ASN A 155 -4.27 -12.35 -1.26
C ASN A 155 -5.48 -11.71 -0.54
N PRO A 156 -6.73 -12.17 -0.75
CA PRO A 156 -7.90 -11.59 -0.08
C PRO A 156 -7.83 -11.64 1.46
N ARG A 157 -7.10 -12.61 2.02
CA ARG A 157 -6.88 -12.72 3.48
C ARG A 157 -5.77 -11.80 4.00
N CYS A 158 -4.90 -11.33 3.11
CA CYS A 158 -3.77 -10.45 3.39
C CYS A 158 -3.63 -9.45 2.23
N PRO A 159 -4.58 -8.53 2.07
CA PRO A 159 -4.69 -7.72 0.86
C PRO A 159 -3.49 -6.77 0.74
N LEU A 160 -2.95 -6.68 -0.47
CA LEU A 160 -1.65 -6.03 -0.69
C LEU A 160 -1.68 -4.52 -0.40
N LEU A 161 -2.77 -3.87 -0.80
CA LEU A 161 -3.01 -2.44 -0.63
C LEU A 161 -3.86 -2.13 0.61
N GLY A 162 -4.11 -3.14 1.45
CA GLY A 162 -4.93 -2.97 2.64
C GLY A 162 -6.34 -3.46 2.52
N PRO A 163 -7.09 -3.40 3.63
CA PRO A 163 -8.51 -3.67 3.57
C PRO A 163 -9.13 -2.75 2.51
N ALA A 164 -10.00 -3.30 1.68
CA ALA A 164 -10.72 -2.52 0.69
C ALA A 164 -11.37 -1.31 1.38
N PRO A 165 -11.34 -0.11 0.77
CA PRO A 165 -12.04 1.04 1.32
C PRO A 165 -13.48 0.66 1.62
N VAL A 166 -13.95 0.91 2.84
CA VAL A 166 -15.37 0.77 3.16
C VAL A 166 -16.08 1.92 2.47
N THR A 167 -16.65 1.67 1.29
CA THR A 167 -17.54 2.62 0.63
C THR A 167 -18.68 2.95 1.59
N ARG A 168 -18.70 4.19 2.11
CA ARG A 168 -19.86 4.77 2.78
C ARG A 168 -20.69 5.55 1.78
#